data_AF-A0A853FY92-F1
#
_entry.id   AF-A0A853FY92-F1
#
_cell.length_a   1.000
_cell.length_b   1.000
_cell.length_c   1.000
_cell.angle_alpha   90.00
_cell.angle_beta   90.00
_cell.angle_gamma   90.00
#
_symmetry.space_group_name_H-M   'P 1'
#
loop_
_entity.id
_entity.type
_entity.pdbx_description
1 polymer ?
#
loop_
_entity_poly.entity_id
_entity_poly.type
_entity_poly.pdbx_seq_one_letter_code
_entity_poly.pdbx_strand_id
1 'polypeptide(L)'
;MTRPARSPAPRGAPPPGPGQQGQAMVLGMLLAGVAAIVFARYFFVGQVTAARAKQLHSLDAAAYSAALIQARSLNMLAYVNRAHVGQQVAMAHLVTLGSWAMLGGTQAGQLSSGNPPAHLIGFMFGPGHGAAYAAASRAAGMDDLAREQGELARAYKNHDAAVRQVLSRVQEDIVRALPSAREAALRQVLADNYSMRIEPGDFDLRVDHDNWPGHVQKYAGHLQLRDLAEQAAARYRFLDPRDHTARNPWVVDARCPGLRHELRRRGQTRLDASGLWQSIDTESFHALRSNRWIGCYHR
;
A
#
# COMPACT_ATOMS: atom_id res chain seq x y z
N MET A 1 -141.45 16.09 17.33
CA MET A 1 -140.38 17.12 17.28
C MET A 1 -139.05 16.43 17.58
N THR A 2 -137.89 16.62 16.96
CA THR A 2 -137.38 17.47 15.87
C THR A 2 -135.95 16.95 15.57
N ARG A 3 -135.69 16.70 14.28
CA ARG A 3 -134.44 16.63 13.46
C ARG A 3 -133.03 16.39 14.06
N PRO A 4 -132.13 15.73 13.28
CA PRO A 4 -130.84 15.18 13.72
C PRO A 4 -129.63 16.08 13.38
N ALA A 5 -128.46 15.77 13.96
CA ALA A 5 -127.16 16.29 13.54
C ALA A 5 -126.17 15.13 13.24
N ARG A 6 -125.45 15.26 12.13
CA ARG A 6 -124.47 14.34 11.53
C ARG A 6 -123.04 14.61 12.03
N SER A 7 -122.32 13.52 12.34
CA SER A 7 -120.89 13.15 12.17
C SER A 7 -119.75 14.21 12.25
N PRO A 8 -118.53 13.83 12.72
CA PRO A 8 -117.61 13.07 11.85
C PRO A 8 -116.91 11.86 12.49
N ALA A 9 -116.45 10.97 11.61
CA ALA A 9 -115.77 9.70 11.85
C ALA A 9 -114.24 9.88 12.07
N PRO A 10 -113.50 8.82 12.47
CA PRO A 10 -112.17 8.91 13.08
C PRO A 10 -111.05 9.09 12.04
N ARG A 11 -109.99 9.83 12.41
CA ARG A 11 -108.72 9.82 11.65
C ARG A 11 -108.00 8.51 11.96
N GLY A 12 -107.94 7.64 10.97
CA GLY A 12 -107.16 6.40 11.02
C GLY A 12 -105.68 6.68 11.28
N ALA A 13 -105.06 5.81 12.06
CA ALA A 13 -103.62 5.77 12.24
C ALA A 13 -102.93 5.53 10.88
N PRO A 14 -101.79 6.18 10.60
CA PRO A 14 -101.02 5.92 9.40
C PRO A 14 -100.58 4.44 9.38
N PRO A 15 -100.52 3.80 8.20
CA PRO A 15 -100.11 2.41 8.08
C PRO A 15 -98.66 2.25 8.61
N PRO A 16 -98.32 1.13 9.25
CA PRO A 16 -96.93 0.82 9.55
C PRO A 16 -96.16 0.81 8.22
N GLY A 17 -95.15 1.67 8.10
CA GLY A 17 -94.23 1.61 6.97
C GLY A 17 -93.69 0.18 6.83
N PRO A 18 -93.53 -0.35 5.60
CA PRO A 18 -93.03 -1.69 5.40
C PRO A 18 -91.74 -1.83 6.19
N GLY A 19 -91.73 -2.80 7.11
CA GLY A 19 -90.56 -3.10 7.93
C GLY A 19 -89.36 -3.29 7.00
N GLN A 20 -88.37 -2.41 7.14
CA GLN A 20 -87.07 -2.52 6.50
C GLN A 20 -86.33 -3.70 7.15
N GLN A 21 -86.73 -4.91 6.79
CA GLN A 21 -86.26 -6.15 7.38
C GLN A 21 -85.25 -6.81 6.42
N GLY A 22 -84.02 -7.02 6.89
CA GLY A 22 -83.09 -8.03 6.36
C GLY A 22 -82.12 -7.62 5.24
N GLN A 23 -82.49 -6.82 4.25
CA GLN A 23 -81.63 -6.65 3.05
C GLN A 23 -80.31 -5.89 3.29
N ALA A 24 -80.29 -4.87 4.17
CA ALA A 24 -79.06 -4.13 4.48
C ALA A 24 -78.03 -4.98 5.24
N MET A 25 -78.49 -5.93 6.06
CA MET A 25 -77.63 -6.84 6.81
C MET A 25 -76.92 -7.83 5.88
N VAL A 26 -77.63 -8.36 4.88
CA VAL A 26 -77.06 -9.27 3.87
C VAL A 26 -75.98 -8.56 3.04
N LEU A 27 -76.24 -7.32 2.61
CA LEU A 27 -75.25 -6.52 1.88
C LEU A 27 -74.05 -6.16 2.77
N GLY A 28 -74.26 -5.82 4.04
CA GLY A 28 -73.19 -5.53 5.01
C GLY A 28 -72.30 -6.75 5.30
N MET A 29 -72.87 -7.95 5.38
CA MET A 29 -72.14 -9.19 5.60
C MET A 29 -71.36 -9.64 4.35
N LEU A 30 -71.93 -9.43 3.17
CA LEU A 30 -71.21 -9.58 1.89
C LEU A 30 -70.03 -8.60 1.80
N LEU A 31 -70.25 -7.32 2.11
CA LEU A 31 -69.20 -6.30 2.12
C LEU A 31 -68.10 -6.64 3.14
N ALA A 32 -68.47 -7.07 4.34
CA ALA A 32 -67.52 -7.49 5.38
C ALA A 32 -66.72 -8.73 4.94
N GLY A 33 -67.37 -9.69 4.27
CA GLY A 33 -66.69 -10.86 3.69
C GLY A 33 -65.68 -10.46 2.61
N VAL A 34 -66.07 -9.57 1.69
CA VAL A 34 -65.15 -9.02 0.68
C VAL A 34 -64.00 -8.26 1.33
N ALA A 35 -64.28 -7.41 2.33
CA ALA A 35 -63.27 -6.66 3.07
C ALA A 35 -62.28 -7.59 3.80
N ALA A 36 -62.76 -8.68 4.42
CA ALA A 36 -61.92 -9.68 5.07
C ALA A 36 -61.01 -10.40 4.06
N ILE A 37 -61.52 -10.75 2.88
CA ILE A 37 -60.72 -11.35 1.80
C ILE A 37 -59.64 -10.39 1.31
N VAL A 38 -60.00 -9.12 1.06
CA VAL A 38 -59.05 -8.08 0.64
C VAL A 38 -57.97 -7.87 1.71
N PHE A 39 -58.36 -7.78 2.97
CA PHE A 39 -57.42 -7.63 4.09
C PHE A 39 -56.48 -8.84 4.22
N ALA A 40 -57.01 -10.06 4.13
CA ALA A 40 -56.20 -11.28 4.14
C ALA A 40 -55.20 -11.29 2.98
N ARG A 41 -55.64 -10.95 1.76
CA ARG A 41 -54.76 -10.81 0.59
C ARG A 41 -53.66 -9.78 0.84
N TYR A 42 -54.00 -8.60 1.37
CA TYR A 42 -53.04 -7.54 1.66
C TYR A 42 -52.02 -7.98 2.72
N PHE A 43 -52.46 -8.69 3.76
CA PHE A 43 -51.58 -9.26 4.77
C PHE A 43 -50.60 -10.28 4.18
N PHE A 44 -51.06 -11.21 3.34
CA PHE A 44 -50.18 -12.17 2.66
C PHE A 44 -49.15 -11.48 1.76
N VAL A 45 -49.58 -10.50 0.94
CA VAL A 45 -48.66 -9.73 0.09
C VAL A 45 -47.67 -8.94 0.94
N GLY A 46 -48.11 -8.34 2.05
CA GLY A 46 -47.26 -7.63 2.99
C GLY A 46 -46.18 -8.53 3.61
N GLN A 47 -46.54 -9.75 4.03
CA GLN A 47 -45.59 -10.73 4.56
C GLN A 47 -44.56 -11.16 3.51
N VAL A 48 -44.99 -11.46 2.29
CA VAL A 48 -44.08 -11.83 1.19
C VAL A 48 -43.13 -10.67 0.85
N THR A 49 -43.65 -9.44 0.82
CA THR A 49 -42.84 -8.25 0.53
C THR A 49 -41.82 -7.97 1.64
N ALA A 50 -42.22 -8.10 2.91
CA ALA A 50 -41.33 -7.95 4.06
C ALA A 50 -40.24 -9.03 4.10
N ALA A 51 -40.60 -10.30 3.84
CA ALA A 51 -39.64 -11.40 3.75
C ALA A 51 -38.61 -11.17 2.63
N ARG A 52 -39.07 -10.74 1.45
CA ARG A 52 -38.20 -10.38 0.32
C ARG A 52 -37.27 -9.22 0.66
N ALA A 53 -37.78 -8.15 1.28
CA ALA A 53 -36.97 -7.00 1.67
C ALA A 53 -35.87 -7.40 2.66
N LYS A 54 -36.19 -8.25 3.64
CA LYS A 54 -35.21 -8.78 4.60
C LYS A 54 -34.15 -9.64 3.92
N GLN A 55 -34.55 -10.52 3.01
CA GLN A 55 -33.63 -11.36 2.25
C GLN A 55 -32.65 -10.52 1.42
N LEU A 56 -33.15 -9.50 0.71
CA LEU A 56 -32.31 -8.58 -0.05
C LEU A 56 -31.31 -7.84 0.85
N HIS A 57 -31.76 -7.28 1.97
CA HIS A 57 -30.85 -6.63 2.92
C HIS A 57 -29.78 -7.57 3.48
N SER A 58 -30.12 -8.82 3.79
CA SER A 58 -29.10 -9.79 4.25
C SER A 58 -28.09 -10.14 3.16
N LEU A 59 -28.55 -10.28 1.90
CA LEU A 59 -27.68 -10.57 0.76
C LEU A 59 -26.77 -9.38 0.45
N ASP A 60 -27.30 -8.16 0.46
CA ASP A 60 -26.54 -6.93 0.25
C ASP A 60 -25.49 -6.74 1.34
N ALA A 61 -25.84 -6.96 2.61
CA ALA A 61 -24.90 -6.88 3.73
C ALA A 61 -23.76 -7.91 3.60
N ALA A 62 -24.09 -9.14 3.19
CA ALA A 62 -23.10 -10.21 2.99
C ALA A 62 -22.18 -9.89 1.81
N ALA A 63 -22.73 -9.45 0.67
CA ALA A 63 -21.98 -9.06 -0.50
C ALA A 63 -21.05 -7.86 -0.22
N TYR A 64 -21.55 -6.84 0.48
CA TYR A 64 -20.77 -5.68 0.89
C TYR A 64 -19.61 -6.08 1.82
N SER A 65 -19.86 -6.97 2.78
CA SER A 65 -18.84 -7.45 3.72
C SER A 65 -17.74 -8.25 3.01
N ALA A 66 -18.14 -9.13 2.08
CA ALA A 66 -17.21 -9.84 1.22
C ALA A 66 -16.34 -8.89 0.37
N ALA A 67 -16.94 -7.86 -0.22
CA ALA A 67 -16.23 -6.82 -0.97
C ALA A 67 -15.24 -6.05 -0.09
N LEU A 68 -15.60 -5.77 1.17
CA LEU A 68 -14.73 -5.09 2.12
C LEU A 68 -13.49 -5.93 2.48
N ILE A 69 -13.64 -7.24 2.66
CA ILE A 69 -12.51 -8.15 2.88
C ILE A 69 -11.56 -8.13 1.67
N GLN A 70 -12.11 -8.22 0.46
CA GLN A 70 -11.32 -8.13 -0.77
C GLN A 70 -10.58 -6.79 -0.90
N ALA A 71 -11.25 -5.66 -0.64
CA ALA A 71 -10.63 -4.34 -0.67
C ALA A 71 -9.48 -4.20 0.35
N ARG A 72 -9.66 -4.73 1.57
CA ARG A 72 -8.61 -4.71 2.62
C ARG A 72 -7.40 -5.54 2.21
N SER A 73 -7.61 -6.71 1.62
CA SER A 73 -6.53 -7.57 1.13
C SER A 73 -5.75 -6.92 -0.02
N LEU A 74 -6.45 -6.29 -0.98
CA LEU A 74 -5.80 -5.53 -2.05
C LEU A 74 -5.01 -4.33 -1.52
N ASN A 75 -5.55 -3.60 -0.54
CA ASN A 75 -4.83 -2.53 0.15
C ASN A 75 -3.58 -3.05 0.87
N MET A 76 -3.67 -4.21 1.53
CA MET A 76 -2.51 -4.83 2.18
C MET A 76 -1.43 -5.20 1.17
N LEU A 77 -1.78 -5.76 0.00
CA LEU A 77 -0.82 -6.00 -1.08
C LEU A 77 -0.15 -4.70 -1.55
N ALA A 78 -0.90 -3.60 -1.68
CA ALA A 78 -0.34 -2.30 -2.00
C ALA A 78 0.62 -1.78 -0.91
N TYR A 79 0.29 -1.96 0.37
CA TYR A 79 1.19 -1.61 1.47
C TYR A 79 2.47 -2.47 1.47
N VAL A 80 2.38 -3.76 1.15
CA VAL A 80 3.55 -4.61 1.00
C VAL A 80 4.43 -4.14 -0.16
N ASN A 81 3.84 -3.75 -1.30
CA ASN A 81 4.60 -3.17 -2.40
C ASN A 81 5.31 -1.87 -1.99
N ARG A 82 4.65 -1.01 -1.21
CA ARG A 82 5.27 0.20 -0.64
C ARG A 82 6.39 -0.14 0.35
N ALA A 83 6.24 -1.20 1.13
CA ALA A 83 7.29 -1.70 2.03
C ALA A 83 8.50 -2.23 1.24
N HIS A 84 8.31 -2.90 0.10
CA HIS A 84 9.39 -3.27 -0.81
C HIS A 84 10.16 -2.05 -1.33
N VAL A 85 9.46 -0.98 -1.71
CA VAL A 85 10.12 0.28 -2.11
C VAL A 85 10.93 0.88 -0.96
N GLY A 86 10.35 0.93 0.25
CA GLY A 86 11.06 1.39 1.44
C GLY A 86 12.33 0.56 1.72
N GLN A 87 12.23 -0.77 1.56
CA GLN A 87 13.37 -1.68 1.66
C GLN A 87 14.45 -1.36 0.64
N GLN A 88 14.10 -1.10 -0.62
CA GLN A 88 15.06 -0.73 -1.65
C GLN A 88 15.81 0.57 -1.30
N VAL A 89 15.10 1.57 -0.77
CA VAL A 89 15.73 2.81 -0.28
C VAL A 89 16.67 2.51 0.89
N ALA A 90 16.28 1.65 1.83
CA ALA A 90 17.16 1.23 2.92
C ALA A 90 18.43 0.53 2.41
N MET A 91 18.30 -0.35 1.41
CA MET A 91 19.45 -1.03 0.80
C MET A 91 20.40 -0.06 0.11
N ALA A 92 19.87 0.96 -0.60
CA ALA A 92 20.67 2.04 -1.16
C ALA A 92 21.52 2.75 -0.10
N HIS A 93 20.94 3.05 1.07
CA HIS A 93 21.67 3.66 2.19
C HIS A 93 22.74 2.73 2.75
N LEU A 94 22.43 1.45 2.97
CA LEU A 94 23.39 0.49 3.52
C LEU A 94 24.59 0.26 2.60
N VAL A 95 24.39 0.09 1.29
CA VAL A 95 25.53 -0.05 0.37
C VAL A 95 26.35 1.24 0.28
N THR A 96 25.70 2.41 0.39
CA THR A 96 26.38 3.71 0.43
C THR A 96 27.24 3.85 1.68
N LEU A 97 26.71 3.48 2.85
CA LEU A 97 27.45 3.41 4.11
C LEU A 97 28.63 2.44 4.02
N GLY A 98 28.44 1.27 3.38
CA GLY A 98 29.52 0.32 3.13
C GLY A 98 30.64 0.93 2.30
N SER A 99 30.33 1.61 1.20
CA SER A 99 31.35 2.29 0.38
C SER A 99 32.03 3.44 1.12
N TRP A 100 31.30 4.16 1.97
CA TRP A 100 31.86 5.22 2.81
C TRP A 100 32.80 4.67 3.89
N ALA A 101 32.45 3.55 4.52
CA ALA A 101 33.29 2.85 5.48
C ALA A 101 34.59 2.34 4.83
N MET A 102 34.51 1.79 3.61
CA MET A 102 35.69 1.41 2.82
C MET A 102 36.59 2.61 2.50
N LEU A 103 36.01 3.73 2.05
CA LEU A 103 36.75 4.96 1.79
C LEU A 103 37.45 5.47 3.07
N GLY A 104 36.69 5.58 4.17
CA GLY A 104 37.18 6.07 5.45
C GLY A 104 38.30 5.22 6.02
N GLY A 105 38.16 3.88 6.02
CA GLY A 105 39.22 2.97 6.47
C GLY A 105 40.47 3.05 5.59
N THR A 106 40.31 3.17 4.27
CA THR A 106 41.44 3.38 3.35
C THR A 106 42.17 4.69 3.65
N GLN A 107 41.45 5.79 3.87
CA GLN A 107 42.05 7.08 4.22
C GLN A 107 42.68 7.07 5.61
N ALA A 108 42.08 6.40 6.58
CA ALA A 108 42.65 6.19 7.91
C ALA A 108 44.01 5.47 7.81
N GLY A 109 44.09 4.42 7.00
CA GLY A 109 45.32 3.70 6.70
C GLY A 109 46.40 4.61 6.11
N GLN A 110 46.05 5.37 5.06
CA GLN A 110 46.98 6.32 4.43
C GLN A 110 47.45 7.40 5.41
N LEU A 111 46.54 7.96 6.21
CA LEU A 111 46.84 8.96 7.22
C LEU A 111 47.80 8.40 8.27
N SER A 112 47.59 7.16 8.72
CA SER A 112 48.48 6.49 9.67
C SER A 112 49.88 6.25 9.10
N SER A 113 49.97 5.99 7.78
CA SER A 113 51.25 5.89 7.07
C SER A 113 51.94 7.23 6.82
N GLY A 114 51.24 8.35 7.07
CA GLY A 114 51.74 9.70 6.80
C GLY A 114 51.89 10.04 5.31
N ASN A 115 51.28 9.25 4.42
CA ASN A 115 51.43 9.41 2.97
C ASN A 115 50.06 9.38 2.26
N PRO A 116 49.52 10.54 1.84
CA PRO A 116 50.02 11.90 2.08
C PRO A 116 49.75 12.38 3.52
N PRO A 117 50.52 13.35 4.07
CA PRO A 117 50.17 13.96 5.34
C PRO A 117 49.00 14.94 5.20
N ALA A 118 48.15 15.06 6.22
CA ALA A 118 46.92 15.87 6.16
C ALA A 118 47.16 17.36 5.85
N HIS A 119 48.27 17.94 6.34
CA HIS A 119 48.61 19.33 6.04
C HIS A 119 48.89 19.56 4.55
N LEU A 120 49.41 18.56 3.82
CA LEU A 120 49.65 18.67 2.38
C LEU A 120 48.32 18.72 1.62
N ILE A 121 47.37 17.85 1.99
CA ILE A 121 46.02 17.86 1.43
C ILE A 121 45.34 19.20 1.71
N GLY A 122 45.42 19.69 2.95
CA GLY A 122 44.87 20.99 3.34
C GLY A 122 45.50 22.17 2.60
N PHE A 123 46.82 22.15 2.42
CA PHE A 123 47.53 23.17 1.66
C PHE A 123 47.10 23.16 0.18
N MET A 124 47.09 22.00 -0.47
CA MET A 124 46.80 21.87 -1.90
C MET A 124 45.34 22.13 -2.27
N PHE A 125 44.40 21.61 -1.49
CA PHE A 125 42.98 21.58 -1.85
C PHE A 125 42.10 22.42 -0.94
N GLY A 126 42.68 23.04 0.10
CA GLY A 126 41.98 23.90 1.05
C GLY A 126 41.76 23.23 2.41
N PRO A 127 41.55 24.04 3.47
CA PRO A 127 41.51 23.55 4.85
C PRO A 127 40.40 22.52 5.10
N GLY A 128 39.28 22.62 4.41
CA GLY A 128 38.18 21.65 4.50
C GLY A 128 38.59 20.23 4.09
N HIS A 129 39.38 20.07 3.02
CA HIS A 129 39.87 18.77 2.57
C HIS A 129 40.89 18.20 3.56
N GLY A 130 41.80 19.03 4.08
CA GLY A 130 42.77 18.60 5.10
C GLY A 130 42.09 18.14 6.39
N ALA A 131 41.07 18.88 6.84
CA ALA A 131 40.27 18.53 8.01
C ALA A 131 39.46 17.24 7.80
N ALA A 132 38.84 17.07 6.63
CA ALA A 132 38.10 15.85 6.29
C ALA A 132 39.02 14.62 6.26
N TYR A 133 40.19 14.75 5.63
CA TYR A 133 41.18 13.67 5.59
C TYR A 133 41.72 13.33 6.99
N ALA A 134 42.01 14.33 7.83
CA ALA A 134 42.42 14.09 9.22
C ALA A 134 41.32 13.38 10.05
N ALA A 135 40.05 13.72 9.80
CA ALA A 135 38.91 13.08 10.45
C ALA A 135 38.75 11.60 10.08
N ALA A 136 39.34 11.15 8.97
CA ALA A 136 39.31 9.74 8.57
C ALA A 136 39.96 8.81 9.61
N SER A 137 40.83 9.31 10.49
CA SER A 137 41.34 8.55 11.65
C SER A 137 40.24 7.88 12.48
N ARG A 138 39.04 8.48 12.55
CA ARG A 138 37.88 7.91 13.26
C ARG A 138 37.24 6.71 12.55
N ALA A 139 37.59 6.48 11.29
CA ALA A 139 37.10 5.37 10.48
C ALA A 139 38.10 4.21 10.39
N ALA A 140 39.17 4.21 11.19
CA ALA A 140 40.13 3.12 11.24
C ALA A 140 39.42 1.77 11.53
N GLY A 141 39.66 0.77 10.68
CA GLY A 141 39.05 -0.56 10.78
C GLY A 141 37.59 -0.65 10.29
N MET A 142 36.97 0.46 9.86
CA MET A 142 35.60 0.40 9.31
C MET A 142 35.55 -0.31 7.95
N ASP A 143 36.65 -0.32 7.20
CA ASP A 143 36.77 -1.08 5.96
C ASP A 143 36.67 -2.59 6.20
N ASP A 144 37.23 -3.12 7.31
CA ASP A 144 37.09 -4.53 7.68
C ASP A 144 35.62 -4.94 7.87
N LEU A 145 34.78 -4.03 8.41
CA LEU A 145 33.34 -4.26 8.58
C LEU A 145 32.61 -4.34 7.23
N ALA A 146 33.03 -3.51 6.27
CA ALA A 146 32.37 -3.33 4.97
C ALA A 146 32.86 -4.27 3.87
N ARG A 147 34.00 -4.96 4.05
CA ARG A 147 34.47 -6.03 3.15
C ARG A 147 33.42 -7.13 3.01
N GLU A 148 33.52 -7.90 1.93
CA GLU A 148 32.51 -8.91 1.55
C GLU A 148 32.15 -9.92 2.67
N GLN A 149 33.13 -10.27 3.51
CA GLN A 149 32.97 -11.20 4.63
C GLN A 149 32.77 -10.50 5.98
N GLY A 150 32.86 -9.18 6.00
CA GLY A 150 32.70 -8.33 7.17
C GLY A 150 31.28 -8.35 7.73
N GLU A 151 31.14 -7.84 8.96
CA GLU A 151 29.87 -7.85 9.68
C GLU A 151 28.78 -7.06 8.96
N LEU A 152 29.11 -5.88 8.41
CA LEU A 152 28.15 -5.02 7.70
C LEU A 152 27.64 -5.70 6.43
N ALA A 153 28.53 -6.31 5.65
CA ALA A 153 28.16 -7.04 4.44
C ALA A 153 27.27 -8.25 4.75
N ARG A 154 27.53 -8.95 5.85
CA ARG A 154 26.71 -10.08 6.31
C ARG A 154 25.35 -9.63 6.83
N ALA A 155 25.30 -8.57 7.64
CA ALA A 155 24.07 -7.98 8.14
C ALA A 155 23.18 -7.49 6.97
N TYR A 156 23.78 -6.87 5.96
CA TYR A 156 23.09 -6.49 4.72
C TYR A 156 22.45 -7.70 4.02
N LYS A 157 23.21 -8.76 3.74
CA LYS A 157 22.71 -9.98 3.08
C LYS A 157 21.58 -10.64 3.88
N ASN A 158 21.75 -10.75 5.20
CA ASN A 158 20.76 -11.34 6.10
C ASN A 158 19.46 -10.52 6.13
N HIS A 159 19.58 -9.19 6.19
CA HIS A 159 18.44 -8.28 6.21
C HIS A 159 17.66 -8.33 4.89
N ASP A 160 18.34 -8.28 3.75
CA ASP A 160 17.69 -8.37 2.43
C ASP A 160 16.95 -9.70 2.28
N ALA A 161 17.58 -10.83 2.65
CA ALA A 161 16.96 -12.14 2.61
C ALA A 161 15.72 -12.22 3.53
N ALA A 162 15.84 -11.76 4.78
CA ALA A 162 14.76 -11.81 5.76
C ALA A 162 13.54 -10.98 5.30
N VAL A 163 13.76 -9.73 4.86
CA VAL A 163 12.66 -8.85 4.42
C VAL A 163 12.00 -9.41 3.16
N ARG A 164 12.77 -9.85 2.17
CA ARG A 164 12.20 -10.46 0.96
C ARG A 164 11.36 -11.68 1.28
N GLN A 165 11.85 -12.56 2.16
CA GLN A 165 11.14 -13.75 2.59
C GLN A 165 9.82 -13.41 3.29
N VAL A 166 9.84 -12.47 4.24
CA VAL A 166 8.65 -12.05 4.99
C VAL A 166 7.61 -11.43 4.06
N LEU A 167 8.00 -10.43 3.25
CA LEU A 167 7.06 -9.73 2.39
C LEU A 167 6.48 -10.63 1.29
N SER A 168 7.31 -11.51 0.70
CA SER A 168 6.82 -12.46 -0.32
C SER A 168 5.83 -13.47 0.28
N ARG A 169 6.10 -13.97 1.49
CA ARG A 169 5.17 -14.87 2.20
C ARG A 169 3.84 -14.18 2.49
N VAL A 170 3.87 -12.95 2.99
CA VAL A 170 2.65 -12.19 3.25
C VAL A 170 1.82 -12.00 1.97
N GLN A 171 2.45 -11.69 0.83
CA GLN A 171 1.74 -11.58 -0.44
C GLN A 171 1.12 -12.91 -0.87
N GLU A 172 1.88 -14.00 -0.78
CA GLU A 172 1.42 -15.35 -1.14
C GLU A 172 0.25 -15.82 -0.25
N ASP A 173 0.33 -15.55 1.06
CA ASP A 173 -0.72 -15.90 2.01
C ASP A 173 -2.00 -15.10 1.76
N ILE A 174 -1.90 -13.78 1.53
CA ILE A 174 -3.06 -12.94 1.19
C ILE A 174 -3.71 -13.46 -0.09
N VAL A 175 -2.93 -13.71 -1.15
CA VAL A 175 -3.48 -14.10 -2.44
C VAL A 175 -4.17 -15.47 -2.37
N ARG A 176 -3.58 -16.39 -1.61
CA ARG A 176 -4.10 -17.75 -1.42
C ARG A 176 -5.33 -17.79 -0.51
N ALA A 177 -5.32 -17.04 0.59
CA ALA A 177 -6.37 -17.11 1.62
C ALA A 177 -7.60 -16.24 1.30
N LEU A 178 -7.50 -15.27 0.39
CA LEU A 178 -8.59 -14.34 0.13
C LEU A 178 -9.92 -15.02 -0.29
N PRO A 179 -9.95 -16.00 -1.21
CA PRO A 179 -11.21 -16.62 -1.62
C PRO A 179 -11.98 -17.24 -0.45
N SER A 180 -11.30 -18.03 0.38
CA SER A 180 -11.91 -18.68 1.54
C SER A 180 -12.28 -17.68 2.63
N ALA A 181 -11.46 -16.65 2.87
CA ALA A 181 -11.78 -15.59 3.82
C ALA A 181 -13.03 -14.80 3.41
N ARG A 182 -13.18 -14.50 2.12
CA ARG A 182 -14.36 -13.83 1.55
C ARG A 182 -15.61 -14.68 1.70
N GLU A 183 -15.51 -15.97 1.40
CA GLU A 183 -16.61 -16.92 1.50
C GLU A 183 -17.07 -17.15 2.95
N ALA A 184 -16.11 -17.25 3.89
CA ALA A 184 -16.39 -17.35 5.32
C ALA A 184 -17.12 -16.11 5.84
N ALA A 185 -16.66 -14.91 5.46
CA ALA A 185 -17.32 -13.65 5.83
C ALA A 185 -18.75 -13.57 5.27
N LEU A 186 -18.97 -14.01 4.04
CA LEU A 186 -20.29 -14.03 3.41
C LEU A 186 -21.24 -14.94 4.19
N ARG A 187 -20.82 -16.18 4.48
CA ARG A 187 -21.62 -17.13 5.27
C ARG A 187 -21.93 -16.62 6.67
N GLN A 188 -20.95 -16.02 7.34
CA GLN A 188 -21.12 -15.47 8.68
C GLN A 188 -22.16 -14.35 8.69
N VAL A 189 -22.05 -13.38 7.79
CA VAL A 189 -22.99 -12.25 7.74
C VAL A 189 -24.40 -12.69 7.36
N LEU A 190 -24.54 -13.69 6.49
CA LEU A 190 -25.83 -14.30 6.19
C LEU A 190 -26.43 -14.97 7.43
N ALA A 191 -25.65 -15.77 8.15
CA ALA A 191 -26.11 -16.42 9.39
C ALA A 191 -26.55 -15.41 10.46
N ASP A 192 -25.84 -14.28 10.58
CA ASP A 192 -26.13 -13.25 11.58
C ASP A 192 -27.37 -12.41 11.24
N ASN A 193 -27.64 -12.17 9.94
CA ASN A 193 -28.71 -11.25 9.51
C ASN A 193 -29.99 -11.97 9.05
N TYR A 194 -29.89 -13.23 8.66
CA TYR A 194 -31.03 -14.04 8.23
C TYR A 194 -31.54 -14.90 9.37
N SER A 195 -32.55 -14.39 10.09
CA SER A 195 -33.05 -14.96 11.35
C SER A 195 -34.11 -16.07 11.20
N MET A 196 -34.47 -16.49 9.99
CA MET A 196 -35.16 -17.78 9.83
C MET A 196 -34.09 -18.82 10.07
N ARG A 197 -34.30 -19.73 11.03
CA ARG A 197 -33.37 -20.83 11.34
C ARG A 197 -32.97 -21.48 10.02
N ILE A 198 -31.75 -21.20 9.57
CA ILE A 198 -31.20 -21.75 8.33
C ILE A 198 -30.90 -23.20 8.64
N GLU A 199 -31.78 -24.10 8.22
CA GLU A 199 -31.45 -25.52 8.22
C GLU A 199 -30.41 -25.77 7.11
N PRO A 200 -29.47 -26.71 7.28
CA PRO A 200 -28.54 -27.09 6.22
C PRO A 200 -29.33 -27.48 4.95
N GLY A 201 -29.31 -26.62 3.93
CA GLY A 201 -30.04 -26.80 2.66
C GLY A 201 -31.11 -25.76 2.33
N ASP A 202 -31.42 -24.81 3.24
CA ASP A 202 -32.42 -23.75 2.97
C ASP A 202 -32.04 -22.79 1.83
N PHE A 203 -30.74 -22.68 1.53
CA PHE A 203 -30.24 -21.99 0.36
C PHE A 203 -28.91 -22.59 -0.11
N ASP A 204 -28.72 -22.61 -1.42
CA ASP A 204 -27.44 -22.92 -2.04
C ASP A 204 -26.72 -21.61 -2.37
N LEU A 205 -25.68 -21.29 -1.60
CA LEU A 205 -24.82 -20.16 -1.89
C LEU A 205 -23.80 -20.57 -2.95
N ARG A 206 -24.09 -20.23 -4.21
CA ARG A 206 -23.15 -20.42 -5.31
C ARG A 206 -22.54 -19.09 -5.75
N VAL A 207 -21.22 -19.04 -5.81
CA VAL A 207 -20.52 -17.94 -6.51
C VAL A 207 -20.61 -18.24 -8.00
N ASP A 208 -21.38 -17.44 -8.73
CA ASP A 208 -21.61 -17.68 -10.16
C ASP A 208 -20.40 -17.29 -11.01
N HIS A 209 -19.72 -16.21 -10.63
CA HIS A 209 -18.51 -15.74 -11.29
C HIS A 209 -17.49 -15.23 -10.28
N ASP A 210 -16.27 -15.74 -10.35
CA ASP A 210 -15.12 -15.22 -9.60
C ASP A 210 -13.96 -14.99 -10.55
N ASN A 211 -13.55 -13.73 -10.68
CA ASN A 211 -12.40 -13.36 -11.49
C ASN A 211 -11.09 -13.38 -10.69
N TRP A 212 -11.12 -13.81 -9.42
CA TRP A 212 -9.93 -13.82 -8.57
C TRP A 212 -8.75 -14.59 -9.18
N PRO A 213 -8.92 -15.80 -9.75
CA PRO A 213 -7.83 -16.49 -10.42
C PRO A 213 -7.26 -15.62 -11.56
N GLY A 214 -6.01 -15.18 -11.40
CA GLY A 214 -5.34 -14.32 -12.38
C GLY A 214 -5.65 -12.82 -12.27
N HIS A 215 -6.51 -12.38 -11.32
CA HIS A 215 -6.74 -10.96 -11.06
C HIS A 215 -5.48 -10.25 -10.57
N VAL A 216 -4.74 -10.91 -9.69
CA VAL A 216 -3.43 -10.46 -9.23
C VAL A 216 -2.37 -11.27 -9.93
N GLN A 217 -1.42 -10.59 -10.56
CA GLN A 217 -0.26 -11.20 -11.20
C GLN A 217 0.98 -11.03 -10.33
N LYS A 218 1.75 -12.10 -10.21
CA LYS A 218 3.08 -12.05 -9.60
C LYS A 218 4.08 -11.65 -10.67
N TYR A 219 4.76 -10.53 -10.47
CA TYR A 219 5.89 -10.13 -11.30
C TYR A 219 7.18 -10.64 -10.68
N ALA A 220 8.01 -11.29 -11.49
CA ALA A 220 9.35 -11.67 -11.10
C ALA A 220 10.28 -10.46 -11.24
N GLY A 221 11.05 -10.18 -10.18
CA GLY A 221 12.09 -9.14 -10.19
C GLY A 221 11.61 -7.75 -9.77
N HIS A 222 12.58 -6.89 -9.45
CA HIS A 222 12.36 -5.53 -8.94
C HIS A 222 12.02 -4.51 -10.02
N LEU A 223 11.98 -4.93 -11.29
CA LEU A 223 11.91 -4.02 -12.44
C LEU A 223 10.64 -3.16 -12.46
N GLN A 224 9.49 -3.72 -12.06
CA GLN A 224 8.22 -2.97 -12.08
C GLN A 224 8.16 -1.87 -11.00
N LEU A 225 8.92 -2.01 -9.93
CA LEU A 225 9.02 -1.02 -8.86
C LEU A 225 10.30 -0.19 -8.95
N ARG A 226 11.12 -0.41 -10.00
CA ARG A 226 12.42 0.22 -10.16
C ARG A 226 12.30 1.74 -10.15
N ASP A 227 11.49 2.29 -11.05
CA ASP A 227 11.35 3.74 -11.19
C ASP A 227 10.84 4.38 -9.89
N LEU A 228 9.90 3.71 -9.21
CA LEU A 228 9.39 4.17 -7.93
C LEU A 228 10.46 4.12 -6.83
N ALA A 229 11.30 3.08 -6.81
CA ALA A 229 12.43 2.95 -5.88
C ALA A 229 13.51 4.01 -6.16
N GLU A 230 13.85 4.26 -7.42
CA GLU A 230 14.80 5.30 -7.81
C GLU A 230 14.27 6.70 -7.48
N GLN A 231 12.99 7.00 -7.76
CA GLN A 231 12.35 8.25 -7.36
C GLN A 231 12.29 8.43 -5.84
N ALA A 232 12.03 7.36 -5.10
CA ALA A 232 12.04 7.40 -3.64
C ALA A 232 13.46 7.65 -3.10
N ALA A 233 14.47 6.98 -3.66
CA ALA A 233 15.88 7.16 -3.30
C ALA A 233 16.39 8.57 -3.63
N ALA A 234 15.97 9.15 -4.76
CA ALA A 234 16.36 10.51 -5.20
C ALA A 234 15.95 11.63 -4.24
N ARG A 235 15.07 11.37 -3.26
CA ARG A 235 14.72 12.33 -2.21
C ARG A 235 15.83 12.49 -1.16
N TYR A 236 16.78 11.58 -1.11
CA TYR A 236 17.81 11.53 -0.07
C TYR A 236 19.16 11.98 -0.64
N ARG A 237 19.58 13.19 -0.28
CA ARG A 237 20.87 13.77 -0.72
C ARG A 237 22.10 12.93 -0.39
N PHE A 238 22.00 12.07 0.63
CA PHE A 238 23.07 11.13 0.96
C PHE A 238 23.36 10.14 -0.19
N LEU A 239 22.35 9.82 -0.99
CA LEU A 239 22.45 8.92 -2.14
C LEU A 239 22.85 9.61 -3.44
N ASP A 240 22.92 10.96 -3.44
CA ASP A 240 23.35 11.73 -4.61
C ASP A 240 24.76 11.31 -5.07
N PRO A 241 25.11 11.54 -6.35
CA PRO A 241 26.48 11.40 -6.81
C PRO A 241 27.44 12.22 -5.95
N ARG A 242 28.51 11.56 -5.48
CA ARG A 242 29.61 12.15 -4.70
C ARG A 242 30.86 12.26 -5.59
N ASP A 243 30.67 12.56 -6.87
CA ASP A 243 31.72 12.74 -7.85
C ASP A 243 32.10 14.22 -7.96
N HIS A 244 33.34 14.54 -7.60
CA HIS A 244 33.89 15.86 -7.80
C HIS A 244 35.41 15.80 -7.90
N THR A 245 36.00 16.83 -8.52
CA THR A 245 37.46 16.98 -8.62
C THR A 245 37.86 18.33 -8.06
N ALA A 246 38.58 18.33 -6.93
CA ALA A 246 39.19 19.53 -6.39
C ALA A 246 40.56 19.76 -7.04
N ARG A 247 40.94 21.03 -7.22
CA ARG A 247 42.17 21.45 -7.88
C ARG A 247 42.89 22.49 -7.03
N ASN A 248 44.22 22.46 -7.05
CA ASN A 248 44.99 23.49 -6.37
C ASN A 248 44.88 24.84 -7.12
N PRO A 249 44.88 25.99 -6.42
CA PRO A 249 44.60 27.28 -7.03
C PRO A 249 45.76 27.89 -7.84
N TRP A 250 46.98 27.34 -7.75
CA TRP A 250 48.17 27.86 -8.43
C TRP A 250 48.64 26.96 -9.59
N VAL A 251 49.38 27.55 -10.52
CA VAL A 251 50.09 26.80 -11.57
C VAL A 251 51.19 25.95 -10.93
N VAL A 252 51.21 24.66 -11.25
CA VAL A 252 52.16 23.70 -10.66
C VAL A 252 53.48 23.65 -11.44
N ASP A 253 53.42 23.64 -12.77
CA ASP A 253 54.58 23.61 -13.66
C ASP A 253 54.34 24.56 -14.83
N ALA A 254 55.32 25.41 -15.15
CA ALA A 254 55.25 26.36 -16.24
C ALA A 254 55.06 25.69 -17.62
N ARG A 255 55.51 24.44 -17.78
CA ARG A 255 55.29 23.63 -19.00
C ARG A 255 53.85 23.17 -19.14
N CYS A 256 53.07 23.20 -18.06
CA CYS A 256 51.71 22.67 -17.98
C CYS A 256 50.75 23.73 -17.40
N PRO A 257 50.65 24.94 -18.00
CA PRO A 257 49.98 26.07 -17.37
C PRO A 257 48.47 25.85 -17.19
N GLY A 258 47.85 24.96 -17.96
CA GLY A 258 46.43 24.60 -17.86
C GLY A 258 46.11 23.45 -16.89
N LEU A 259 47.12 22.73 -16.38
CA LEU A 259 46.93 21.56 -15.54
C LEU A 259 47.22 21.86 -14.07
N ARG A 260 46.59 21.10 -13.17
CA ARG A 260 46.65 21.29 -11.71
C ARG A 260 46.90 19.95 -11.03
N HIS A 261 47.33 19.97 -9.78
CA HIS A 261 47.13 18.83 -8.89
C HIS A 261 45.63 18.60 -8.72
N GLU A 262 45.21 17.34 -8.72
CA GLU A 262 43.80 16.98 -8.63
C GLU A 262 43.57 16.03 -7.46
N LEU A 263 42.51 16.29 -6.69
CA LEU A 263 41.97 15.35 -5.74
C LEU A 263 40.62 14.92 -6.30
N ARG A 264 40.54 13.67 -6.76
CA ARG A 264 39.39 13.14 -7.48
C ARG A 264 38.60 12.24 -6.55
N ARG A 265 37.38 12.64 -6.22
CA ARG A 265 36.40 11.76 -5.59
C ARG A 265 35.53 11.12 -6.67
N ARG A 266 35.37 9.80 -6.62
CA ARG A 266 34.48 9.05 -7.51
C ARG A 266 33.52 8.24 -6.65
N GLY A 267 32.43 8.89 -6.27
CA GLY A 267 31.39 8.29 -5.46
C GLY A 267 30.06 8.29 -6.19
N GLN A 268 29.38 7.14 -6.23
CA GLN A 268 28.02 7.05 -6.76
C GLN A 268 27.30 5.86 -6.13
N THR A 269 25.98 6.00 -5.99
CA THR A 269 25.07 4.93 -5.57
C THR A 269 24.05 4.74 -6.69
N ARG A 270 23.95 3.53 -7.24
CA ARG A 270 23.07 3.25 -8.38
C ARG A 270 22.41 1.89 -8.27
N LEU A 271 21.21 1.78 -8.83
CA LEU A 271 20.50 0.52 -8.98
C LEU A 271 20.89 -0.09 -10.33
N ASP A 272 21.48 -1.29 -10.33
CA ASP A 272 21.91 -1.94 -11.58
C ASP A 272 20.75 -2.57 -12.36
N ALA A 273 21.03 -3.13 -13.54
CA ALA A 273 20.02 -3.78 -14.38
C ALA A 273 19.39 -5.03 -13.73
N SER A 274 20.09 -5.66 -12.78
CA SER A 274 19.59 -6.83 -12.03
C SER A 274 18.67 -6.44 -10.86
N GLY A 275 18.52 -5.15 -10.58
CA GLY A 275 17.74 -4.65 -9.45
C GLY A 275 18.49 -4.74 -8.13
N LEU A 276 19.83 -4.71 -8.16
CA LEU A 276 20.68 -4.66 -6.98
C LEU A 276 21.32 -3.27 -6.85
N TRP A 277 21.30 -2.73 -5.64
CA TRP A 277 22.00 -1.50 -5.33
C TRP A 277 23.50 -1.74 -5.27
N GLN A 278 24.24 -0.87 -5.94
CA GLN A 278 25.69 -0.83 -5.93
C GLN A 278 26.14 0.57 -5.50
N SER A 279 27.17 0.62 -4.67
CA SER A 279 27.82 1.88 -4.34
C SER A 279 29.33 1.74 -4.45
N ILE A 280 29.96 2.79 -4.93
CA ILE A 280 31.40 2.98 -4.92
C ILE A 280 31.68 4.35 -4.32
N ASP A 281 32.77 4.46 -3.56
CA ASP A 281 33.31 5.74 -3.09
C ASP A 281 34.82 5.61 -3.01
N THR A 282 35.54 6.37 -3.84
CA THR A 282 37.00 6.42 -3.83
C THR A 282 37.46 7.86 -3.86
N GLU A 283 38.62 8.12 -3.25
CA GLU A 283 39.29 9.41 -3.32
C GLU A 283 40.77 9.18 -3.63
N SER A 284 41.24 9.79 -4.72
CA SER A 284 42.62 9.63 -5.19
C SER A 284 43.27 10.99 -5.41
N PHE A 285 44.49 11.13 -4.87
CA PHE A 285 45.34 12.27 -5.14
C PHE A 285 46.17 12.03 -6.40
N HIS A 286 46.02 12.91 -7.39
CA HIS A 286 46.69 12.88 -8.68
C HIS A 286 47.70 14.02 -8.76
N ALA A 287 48.97 13.68 -8.54
CA ALA A 287 50.05 14.65 -8.56
C ALA A 287 50.43 15.00 -10.01
N LEU A 288 50.22 16.24 -10.45
CA LEU A 288 50.74 16.70 -11.73
C LEU A 288 52.27 16.68 -11.72
N ARG A 289 52.83 16.01 -12.73
CA ARG A 289 54.27 15.93 -13.03
C ARG A 289 54.48 16.32 -14.48
N SER A 290 55.70 16.71 -14.81
CA SER A 290 56.09 16.91 -16.19
C SER A 290 57.54 16.49 -16.43
N ASN A 291 57.82 15.93 -17.60
CA ASN A 291 59.17 15.70 -18.07
C ASN A 291 59.30 16.03 -19.57
N ARG A 292 60.53 16.09 -20.08
CA ARG A 292 60.82 16.48 -21.46
C ARG A 292 60.35 15.47 -22.53
N TRP A 293 60.13 14.21 -22.15
CA TRP A 293 59.89 13.10 -23.08
C TRP A 293 58.41 12.73 -23.23
N ILE A 294 57.66 12.77 -22.14
CA ILE A 294 56.26 12.33 -22.03
C ILE A 294 55.32 13.55 -21.91
N GLY A 295 55.86 14.74 -21.60
CA GLY A 295 55.07 15.93 -21.35
C GLY A 295 54.44 15.93 -19.96
N CYS A 296 53.22 16.46 -19.85
CA CYS A 296 52.48 16.61 -18.60
C CYS A 296 51.63 15.37 -18.29
N TYR A 297 51.71 14.83 -17.08
CA TYR A 297 50.91 13.67 -16.68
C TYR A 297 50.60 13.67 -15.18
N HIS A 298 49.58 12.90 -14.77
CA HIS A 298 49.26 12.67 -13.36
C HIS A 298 49.91 11.38 -12.87
N ARG A 299 50.60 11.45 -11.74
CA ARG A 299 51.08 10.29 -10.98
C ARG A 299 50.14 10.00 -9.81
#